data_AF-A0A252D6Y8-F1
#
_entry.id   AF-A0A252D6Y8-F1
#
_cell.length_a   1.000
_cell.length_b   1.000
_cell.length_c   1.000
_cell.angle_alpha   90.00
_cell.angle_beta   90.00
_cell.angle_gamma   90.00
#
_symmetry.space_group_name_H-M   'P 1'
#
loop_
_entity.id
_entity.type
_entity.pdbx_description
1 polymer ?
#
loop_
_entity_poly.entity_id
_entity_poly.type
_entity_poly.pdbx_seq_one_letter_code
_entity_poly.pdbx_strand_id
1 'polypeptide(L)'
;MAWLHGNNAVHQISENVVLYDLTQIRGDISILSRIPNNIGGVYAWYRRFEIHPDAINNPDIFVNSILKELYKDHSAARETRLPPVHRIKLQPETYFSKELLLKELATDSSFRELLFTLLSNSLIFQQPLYIGKANNLYSRIRKHLSEGSVLRERLSAAGHKINRCRLLTIYTSYSNLSFVNDDINEENELDNQFDEEYENSELASDQLVEDILSRLFLPSFTLRYG
;
A
#
# COMPACT_ATOMS: atom_id res chain seq x y z
N MET A 1 1.91 21.71 -3.49
CA MET A 1 1.76 20.24 -3.59
C MET A 1 0.58 19.93 -4.49
N ALA A 2 0.77 19.15 -5.54
CA ALA A 2 -0.37 18.64 -6.31
C ALA A 2 -1.10 17.63 -5.41
N TRP A 3 -2.35 17.91 -5.07
CA TRP A 3 -3.20 16.94 -4.40
C TRP A 3 -3.25 15.67 -5.27
N LEU A 4 -3.27 14.48 -4.68
CA LEU A 4 -3.40 13.19 -5.41
C LEU A 4 -4.79 13.02 -6.05
N HIS A 5 -5.54 14.12 -6.20
CA HIS A 5 -6.88 14.17 -6.73
C HIS A 5 -6.81 14.11 -8.26
N GLY A 6 -7.09 12.94 -8.82
CA GLY A 6 -7.27 12.74 -10.24
C GLY A 6 -7.98 11.41 -10.50
N ASN A 7 -8.82 11.34 -11.53
CA ASN A 7 -9.49 10.11 -11.98
C ASN A 7 -8.54 9.18 -12.75
N ASN A 8 -7.25 9.21 -12.42
CA ASN A 8 -6.26 8.41 -13.11
C ASN A 8 -5.99 7.15 -12.29
N ALA A 9 -5.91 6.01 -12.98
CA ALA A 9 -5.55 4.76 -12.33
C ALA A 9 -4.06 4.71 -11.92
N VAL A 10 -3.25 5.62 -12.46
CA VAL A 10 -1.80 5.71 -12.24
C VAL A 10 -1.41 7.17 -12.06
N HIS A 11 -0.67 7.46 -10.99
CA HIS A 11 -0.18 8.79 -10.66
C HIS A 11 1.34 8.75 -10.52
N GLN A 12 2.05 9.48 -11.37
CA GLN A 12 3.47 9.75 -11.18
C GLN A 12 3.60 10.83 -10.09
N ILE A 13 4.19 10.48 -8.94
CA ILE A 13 4.40 11.41 -7.82
C ILE A 13 5.73 12.14 -7.99
N SER A 14 6.77 11.41 -8.39
CA SER A 14 8.09 11.93 -8.76
C SER A 14 8.72 11.01 -9.81
N GLU A 15 9.90 11.32 -10.32
CA GLU A 15 10.58 10.56 -11.39
C GLU A 15 10.60 9.04 -11.14
N ASN A 16 10.83 8.63 -9.89
CA ASN A 16 10.93 7.21 -9.51
C ASN A 16 9.77 6.72 -8.63
N VAL A 17 8.76 7.55 -8.38
CA VAL A 17 7.66 7.19 -7.47
C VAL A 17 6.33 7.18 -8.20
N VAL A 18 5.69 6.01 -8.24
CA VAL A 18 4.42 5.79 -8.94
C VAL A 18 3.40 5.22 -7.97
N LEU A 19 2.20 5.81 -7.97
CA LEU A 19 1.05 5.35 -7.22
C LEU A 19 0.01 4.76 -8.16
N TYR A 20 -0.31 3.50 -7.96
CA TYR A 20 -1.34 2.76 -8.67
C TYR A 20 -2.60 2.65 -7.82
N ASP A 21 -3.72 3.00 -8.42
CA ASP A 21 -5.05 2.76 -7.87
C ASP A 21 -5.64 1.50 -8.49
N LEU A 22 -5.48 0.37 -7.81
CA LEU A 22 -5.81 -0.94 -8.36
C LEU A 22 -7.32 -1.11 -8.57
N THR A 23 -8.18 -0.36 -7.87
CA THR A 23 -9.62 -0.42 -8.12
C THR A 23 -10.04 0.13 -9.47
N GLN A 24 -9.24 1.04 -10.04
CA GLN A 24 -9.49 1.62 -11.36
C GLN A 24 -8.89 0.77 -12.50
N ILE A 25 -8.13 -0.29 -12.17
CA ILE A 25 -7.47 -1.17 -13.14
C ILE A 25 -8.18 -2.52 -13.16
N ARG A 26 -8.70 -2.92 -14.32
CA ARG A 26 -9.40 -4.20 -14.47
C ARG A 26 -8.41 -5.34 -14.71
N GLY A 27 -8.25 -6.18 -13.69
CA GLY A 27 -7.54 -7.46 -13.75
C GLY A 27 -6.04 -7.36 -13.53
N ASP A 28 -5.46 -8.43 -12.99
CA ASP A 28 -4.07 -8.46 -12.52
C ASP A 28 -3.07 -8.28 -13.69
N ILE A 29 -3.39 -8.79 -14.88
CA ILE A 29 -2.58 -8.61 -16.10
C ILE A 29 -2.44 -7.13 -16.45
N SER A 30 -3.54 -6.36 -16.36
CA SER A 30 -3.55 -4.92 -16.63
C SER A 30 -2.74 -4.14 -15.59
N ILE A 31 -2.74 -4.56 -14.33
CA ILE A 31 -1.90 -3.96 -13.30
C ILE A 31 -0.43 -4.18 -13.66
N LEU A 32 -0.08 -5.44 -13.95
CA LEU A 32 1.29 -5.84 -14.25
C LEU A 32 1.83 -5.20 -15.53
N SER A 33 1.02 -5.00 -16.56
CA SER A 33 1.46 -4.36 -17.82
C SER A 33 1.87 -2.89 -17.65
N ARG A 34 1.60 -2.28 -16.48
CA ARG A 34 1.95 -0.90 -16.15
C ARG A 34 3.16 -0.80 -15.23
N ILE A 35 3.73 -1.94 -14.84
CA ILE A 35 4.93 -2.03 -14.00
C ILE A 35 6.07 -2.49 -14.91
N PRO A 36 7.20 -1.76 -14.99
CA PRO A 36 8.34 -2.16 -15.79
C PRO A 36 8.91 -3.52 -15.36
N ASN A 37 9.25 -4.37 -16.32
CA ASN A 37 9.59 -5.78 -16.06
C ASN A 37 10.98 -6.01 -15.46
N ASN A 38 11.87 -5.01 -15.44
CA ASN A 38 13.27 -5.14 -15.06
C ASN A 38 13.73 -4.03 -14.10
N ILE A 39 12.84 -3.57 -13.22
CA ILE A 39 13.16 -2.52 -12.25
C ILE A 39 13.05 -3.07 -10.83
N GLY A 40 14.10 -2.82 -10.05
CA GLY A 40 14.15 -3.06 -8.62
C GLY A 40 13.62 -1.89 -7.80
N GLY A 41 13.38 -2.15 -6.52
CA GLY A 41 13.11 -1.10 -5.54
C GLY A 41 12.14 -1.51 -4.45
N VAL A 42 11.46 -0.51 -3.90
CA VAL A 42 10.57 -0.63 -2.74
C VAL A 42 9.13 -0.45 -3.17
N TYR A 43 8.22 -1.17 -2.53
CA TYR A 43 6.81 -1.14 -2.85
C TYR A 43 5.95 -1.28 -1.59
N ALA A 44 4.83 -0.57 -1.55
CA ALA A 44 3.96 -0.50 -0.39
C ALA A 44 2.48 -0.53 -0.76
N TRP A 45 1.69 -1.35 -0.07
CA TRP A 45 0.23 -1.39 -0.21
C TRP A 45 -0.41 -0.49 0.81
N TYR A 46 -1.36 0.30 0.36
CA TYR A 46 -2.18 1.14 1.19
C TYR A 46 -3.63 0.72 1.07
N ARG A 47 -4.38 0.94 2.15
CA ARG A 47 -5.84 0.81 2.13
C ARG A 47 -6.39 1.84 1.14
N ARG A 48 -7.48 1.46 0.48
CA ARG A 48 -8.35 2.41 -0.23
C ARG A 48 -9.68 2.50 0.51
N PHE A 49 -10.18 3.72 0.70
CA PHE A 49 -11.56 3.93 1.13
C PHE A 49 -12.51 3.78 -0.05
N GLU A 50 -13.52 2.93 0.10
CA GLU A 50 -14.49 2.64 -0.95
C GLU A 50 -15.78 3.41 -0.66
N ILE A 51 -15.76 4.70 -0.98
CA ILE A 51 -16.94 5.54 -0.86
C ILE A 51 -17.76 5.45 -2.15
N HIS A 52 -19.08 5.35 -2.00
CA HIS A 52 -19.99 5.29 -3.16
C HIS A 52 -19.86 6.58 -4.00
N PRO A 53 -19.82 6.52 -5.35
CA PRO A 53 -19.71 7.71 -6.19
C PRO A 53 -20.80 8.75 -5.91
N ASP A 54 -22.04 8.30 -5.70
CA ASP A 54 -23.19 9.18 -5.45
C ASP A 54 -23.20 9.81 -4.04
N ALA A 55 -22.31 9.39 -3.14
CA ALA A 55 -22.26 9.96 -1.79
C ALA A 55 -21.84 11.44 -1.78
N ILE A 56 -21.22 11.97 -2.84
CA ILE A 56 -20.94 13.41 -2.93
C ILE A 56 -22.25 14.22 -2.95
N ASN A 57 -23.26 13.70 -3.64
CA ASN A 57 -24.51 14.41 -3.90
C ASN A 57 -25.67 13.94 -3.00
N ASN A 58 -25.50 12.85 -2.25
CA ASN A 58 -26.53 12.26 -1.42
C ASN A 58 -26.06 12.05 0.03
N PRO A 59 -26.60 12.81 1.01
CA PRO A 59 -26.26 12.70 2.43
C PRO A 59 -26.42 11.30 3.02
N ASP A 60 -27.51 10.59 2.70
CA ASP A 60 -27.79 9.28 3.28
C ASP A 60 -26.80 8.23 2.78
N ILE A 61 -26.50 8.26 1.48
CA ILE A 61 -25.48 7.38 0.87
C ILE A 61 -24.10 7.71 1.46
N PHE A 62 -23.80 8.99 1.70
CA PHE A 62 -22.56 9.42 2.35
C PHE A 62 -22.41 8.86 3.74
N VAL A 63 -23.39 9.09 4.62
CA VAL A 63 -23.37 8.61 6.00
C VAL A 63 -23.19 7.10 6.03
N ASN A 64 -23.98 6.38 5.24
CA ASN A 64 -23.90 4.91 5.17
C ASN A 64 -22.52 4.44 4.69
N SER A 65 -21.92 5.12 3.70
CA SER A 65 -20.58 4.79 3.21
C SER A 65 -19.51 5.03 4.26
N ILE A 66 -19.56 6.16 4.98
CA ILE A 66 -18.61 6.51 6.03
C ILE A 66 -18.72 5.55 7.21
N LEU A 67 -19.93 5.30 7.71
CA LEU A 67 -20.16 4.36 8.81
C LEU A 67 -19.67 2.96 8.44
N LYS A 68 -19.96 2.50 7.21
CA LYS A 68 -19.45 1.22 6.72
C LYS A 68 -17.93 1.16 6.74
N GLU A 69 -17.23 2.23 6.35
CA GLU A 69 -15.77 2.29 6.42
C GLU A 69 -15.22 2.36 7.85
N LEU A 70 -15.92 3.03 8.77
CA LEU A 70 -15.56 3.14 10.19
C LEU A 70 -15.73 1.82 10.94
N TYR A 71 -16.77 1.04 10.61
CA TYR A 71 -17.06 -0.23 11.28
C TYR A 71 -16.31 -1.42 10.68
N LYS A 72 -15.58 -1.26 9.56
CA LYS A 72 -14.72 -2.33 9.02
C LYS A 72 -13.63 -2.69 10.02
N ASP A 73 -13.34 -3.97 10.15
CA ASP A 73 -12.14 -4.42 10.85
C ASP A 73 -10.88 -3.81 10.20
N HIS A 74 -10.02 -3.18 11.01
CA HIS A 74 -8.78 -2.56 10.53
C HIS A 74 -7.55 -3.45 10.76
N SER A 75 -7.73 -4.57 11.45
CA SER A 75 -6.68 -5.55 11.69
C SER A 75 -7.30 -6.93 11.91
N ALA A 76 -6.58 -7.98 11.50
CA ALA A 76 -7.00 -9.34 11.83
C ALA A 76 -6.88 -9.55 13.35
N ALA A 77 -7.89 -10.21 13.94
CA ALA A 77 -7.81 -10.62 15.33
C ALA A 77 -6.60 -11.56 15.52
N ARG A 78 -5.82 -11.33 16.58
CA ARG A 78 -4.66 -12.14 16.92
C ARG A 78 -4.90 -12.83 18.23
N GLU A 79 -4.44 -14.06 18.31
CA GLU A 79 -4.59 -14.84 19.51
C GLU A 79 -3.27 -15.52 19.84
N THR A 80 -2.85 -15.39 21.08
CA THR A 80 -1.64 -16.00 21.59
C THR A 80 -1.88 -16.57 22.98
N ARG A 81 -0.95 -17.40 23.45
CA ARG A 81 -0.94 -17.89 24.82
C ARG A 81 0.23 -17.26 25.55
N LEU A 82 -0.06 -16.68 26.70
CA LEU A 82 0.93 -16.23 27.66
C LEU A 82 1.05 -17.33 28.73
N PRO A 83 2.16 -18.09 28.77
CA PRO A 83 2.33 -19.20 29.71
C PRO A 83 2.15 -18.74 31.17
N PRO A 84 1.68 -19.63 32.09
CA PRO A 84 1.34 -21.03 31.86
C PRO A 84 -0.11 -21.28 31.39
N VAL A 85 -1.03 -20.30 31.44
CA VAL A 85 -2.47 -20.58 31.19
C VAL A 85 -3.27 -19.47 30.50
N HIS A 86 -2.70 -18.28 30.28
CA HIS A 86 -3.49 -17.15 29.82
C HIS A 86 -3.61 -17.14 28.29
N ARG A 87 -4.83 -17.00 27.78
CA ARG A 87 -5.10 -16.79 26.35
C ARG A 87 -5.34 -15.30 26.14
N ILE A 88 -4.53 -14.68 25.29
CA ILE A 88 -4.68 -13.26 24.94
C ILE A 88 -5.26 -13.20 23.54
N LYS A 89 -6.42 -12.59 23.42
CA LYS A 89 -7.05 -12.26 22.14
C LYS A 89 -7.03 -10.75 21.96
N LEU A 90 -6.35 -10.30 20.93
CA LEU A 90 -6.43 -8.93 20.44
C LEU A 90 -7.42 -8.92 19.28
N GLN A 91 -8.44 -8.08 19.37
CA GLN A 91 -9.43 -7.92 18.30
C GLN A 91 -9.66 -6.42 18.08
N PRO A 92 -9.87 -5.99 16.82
CA PRO A 92 -10.29 -4.62 16.56
C PRO A 92 -11.63 -4.36 17.23
N GLU A 93 -11.77 -3.22 17.88
CA GLU A 93 -13.04 -2.69 18.35
C GLU A 93 -13.28 -1.36 17.64
N THR A 94 -14.27 -1.33 16.76
CA THR A 94 -14.63 -0.14 15.99
C THR A 94 -15.96 0.39 16.51
N TYR A 95 -15.91 1.51 17.23
CA TYR A 95 -17.09 2.18 17.76
C TYR A 95 -17.10 3.66 17.38
N PHE A 96 -18.26 4.15 16.94
CA PHE A 96 -18.46 5.54 16.56
C PHE A 96 -19.72 6.12 17.23
N SER A 97 -19.52 6.93 18.27
CA SER A 97 -20.60 7.53 19.07
C SER A 97 -21.25 8.78 18.46
N LYS A 98 -20.68 9.35 17.39
CA LYS A 98 -21.08 10.66 16.84
C LYS A 98 -21.91 10.52 15.56
N GLU A 99 -22.68 9.45 15.43
CA GLU A 99 -23.48 9.17 14.23
C GLU A 99 -24.52 10.27 13.94
N LEU A 100 -25.19 10.79 14.97
CA LEU A 100 -26.17 11.87 14.79
C LEU A 100 -25.52 13.15 14.25
N LEU A 101 -24.36 13.53 14.78
CA LEU A 101 -23.61 14.69 14.29
C LEU A 101 -23.11 14.48 12.86
N LEU A 102 -22.70 13.25 12.52
CA LEU A 102 -22.34 12.91 11.14
C LEU A 102 -23.53 13.10 10.19
N LYS A 103 -24.73 12.65 10.58
CA LYS A 103 -25.96 12.85 9.79
C LYS A 103 -26.30 14.32 9.59
N GLU A 104 -26.18 15.11 10.65
CA GLU A 104 -26.42 16.56 10.61
C GLU A 104 -25.46 17.25 9.64
N LEU A 105 -24.14 17.05 9.82
CA LEU A 105 -23.12 17.67 8.98
C LEU A 105 -23.13 17.12 7.54
N ALA A 106 -23.54 15.88 7.33
CA ALA A 106 -23.66 15.30 6.00
C ALA A 106 -24.68 16.01 5.11
N THR A 107 -25.58 16.83 5.66
CA THR A 107 -26.49 17.67 4.85
C THR A 107 -25.74 18.76 4.08
N ASP A 108 -24.63 19.27 4.64
CA ASP A 108 -23.76 20.25 4.00
C ASP A 108 -22.88 19.61 2.92
N SER A 109 -22.98 20.11 1.68
CA SER A 109 -22.15 19.65 0.56
C SER A 109 -20.68 19.96 0.77
N SER A 110 -20.34 21.11 1.36
CA SER A 110 -18.94 21.49 1.59
C SER A 110 -18.26 20.56 2.58
N PHE A 111 -18.97 20.15 3.64
CA PHE A 111 -18.49 19.11 4.56
C PHE A 111 -18.24 17.77 3.85
N ARG A 112 -19.16 17.33 2.98
CA ARG A 112 -18.98 16.08 2.21
C ARG A 112 -17.76 16.19 1.30
N GLU A 113 -17.64 17.26 0.51
CA GLU A 113 -16.51 17.50 -0.39
C GLU A 113 -15.16 17.52 0.35
N LEU A 114 -15.11 18.18 1.51
CA LEU A 114 -13.92 18.20 2.36
C LEU A 114 -13.52 16.78 2.78
N LEU A 115 -14.44 15.99 3.32
CA LEU A 115 -14.16 14.62 3.74
C LEU A 115 -13.76 13.73 2.56
N PHE A 116 -14.41 13.85 1.41
CA PHE A 116 -14.00 13.14 0.19
C PHE A 116 -12.57 13.49 -0.24
N THR A 117 -12.22 14.78 -0.19
CA THR A 117 -10.87 15.24 -0.52
C THR A 117 -9.84 14.63 0.45
N LEU A 118 -10.13 14.65 1.76
CA LEU A 118 -9.25 14.06 2.78
C LEU A 118 -9.10 12.54 2.59
N LEU A 119 -10.19 11.82 2.36
CA LEU A 119 -10.15 10.36 2.14
C LEU A 119 -9.43 10.00 0.84
N SER A 120 -9.59 10.81 -0.21
CA SER A 120 -8.88 10.63 -1.48
C SER A 120 -7.36 10.81 -1.33
N ASN A 121 -6.93 11.65 -0.39
CA ASN A 121 -5.53 11.91 -0.06
C ASN A 121 -5.05 11.16 1.20
N SER A 122 -5.80 10.14 1.62
CA SER A 122 -5.54 9.38 2.84
C SER A 122 -4.19 8.70 2.91
N LEU A 123 -3.51 8.48 1.77
CA LEU A 123 -2.17 7.91 1.72
C LEU A 123 -1.17 8.71 2.58
N ILE A 124 -1.36 10.02 2.76
CA ILE A 124 -0.53 10.87 3.63
C ILE A 124 -0.77 10.59 5.11
N PHE A 125 -1.97 10.13 5.48
CA PHE A 125 -2.41 9.93 6.87
C PHE A 125 -2.39 8.46 7.30
N GLN A 126 -1.99 7.56 6.40
CA GLN A 126 -2.11 6.12 6.62
C GLN A 126 -0.75 5.45 6.69
N GLN A 127 -0.65 4.48 7.61
CA GLN A 127 0.40 3.49 7.55
C GLN A 127 0.12 2.51 6.39
N PRO A 128 1.16 2.06 5.67
CA PRO A 128 1.00 1.00 4.69
C PRO A 128 0.59 -0.31 5.37
N LEU A 129 -0.25 -1.07 4.67
CA LEU A 129 -0.67 -2.43 5.06
C LEU A 129 0.48 -3.43 4.96
N TYR A 130 1.39 -3.20 4.02
CA TYR A 130 2.56 -4.03 3.76
C TYR A 130 3.59 -3.20 3.01
N ILE A 131 4.86 -3.34 3.39
CA ILE A 131 6.02 -2.81 2.67
C ILE A 131 6.90 -4.00 2.29
N GLY A 132 7.51 -3.94 1.12
CA GLY A 132 8.58 -4.86 0.76
C GLY A 132 9.58 -4.23 -0.19
N LYS A 133 10.68 -4.93 -0.39
CA LYS A 133 11.67 -4.65 -1.43
C LYS A 133 11.81 -5.84 -2.39
N ALA A 134 12.21 -5.56 -3.64
CA ALA A 134 12.49 -6.59 -4.62
C ALA A 134 13.44 -6.09 -5.71
N ASN A 135 14.34 -6.96 -6.16
CA ASN A 135 15.22 -6.69 -7.31
C ASN A 135 14.43 -6.66 -8.63
N ASN A 136 13.24 -7.27 -8.65
CA ASN A 136 12.30 -7.19 -9.76
C ASN A 136 10.88 -7.00 -9.22
N LEU A 137 10.42 -5.74 -9.26
CA LEU A 137 9.11 -5.34 -8.77
C LEU A 137 7.98 -6.05 -9.52
N TYR A 138 8.07 -6.14 -10.85
CA TYR A 138 7.07 -6.85 -11.67
C TYR A 138 6.86 -8.28 -11.19
N SER A 139 7.93 -9.05 -11.08
CA SER A 139 7.90 -10.46 -10.68
C SER A 139 7.36 -10.62 -9.26
N ARG A 140 7.79 -9.75 -8.35
CA ARG A 140 7.35 -9.79 -6.95
C ARG A 140 5.86 -9.43 -6.81
N ILE A 141 5.42 -8.36 -7.47
CA ILE A 141 4.02 -7.91 -7.43
C ILE A 141 3.13 -8.93 -8.11
N ARG A 142 3.56 -9.54 -9.22
CA ARG A 142 2.85 -10.68 -9.86
C ARG A 142 2.64 -11.83 -8.88
N LYS A 143 3.67 -12.20 -8.11
CA LYS A 143 3.57 -13.25 -7.08
C LYS A 143 2.58 -12.86 -5.96
N HIS A 144 2.54 -11.59 -5.56
CA HIS A 144 1.56 -11.13 -4.56
C HIS A 144 0.14 -11.09 -5.11
N LEU A 145 -0.03 -10.76 -6.39
CA LEU A 145 -1.30 -10.77 -7.09
C LEU A 145 -1.74 -12.18 -7.49
N SER A 146 -0.91 -13.22 -7.45
CA SER A 146 -1.39 -14.56 -7.80
C SER A 146 -2.46 -15.07 -6.82
N GLU A 147 -3.33 -15.95 -7.30
CA GLU A 147 -4.26 -16.68 -6.43
C GLU A 147 -3.46 -17.51 -5.42
N GLY A 148 -3.98 -17.61 -4.18
CA GLY A 148 -3.31 -18.30 -3.08
C GLY A 148 -2.00 -17.68 -2.60
N SER A 149 -1.68 -16.43 -3.00
CA SER A 149 -0.49 -15.78 -2.47
C SER A 149 -0.63 -15.52 -0.96
N VAL A 150 0.46 -15.74 -0.23
CA VAL A 150 0.48 -15.52 1.23
C VAL A 150 0.09 -14.09 1.61
N LEU A 151 0.51 -13.08 0.82
CA LEU A 151 0.13 -11.69 1.10
C LEU A 151 -1.37 -11.45 0.83
N ARG A 152 -1.91 -12.00 -0.26
CA ARG A 152 -3.34 -11.91 -0.59
C ARG A 152 -4.19 -12.52 0.52
N GLU A 153 -3.82 -13.70 1.02
CA GLU A 153 -4.52 -14.36 2.13
C GLU A 153 -4.43 -13.55 3.42
N ARG A 154 -3.25 -13.04 3.78
CA ARG A 154 -3.05 -12.21 4.98
C ARG A 154 -3.89 -10.93 4.93
N LEU A 155 -3.88 -10.23 3.81
CA LEU A 155 -4.70 -9.03 3.63
C LEU A 155 -6.19 -9.36 3.66
N SER A 156 -6.60 -10.47 3.03
CA SER A 156 -8.00 -10.92 3.05
C SER A 156 -8.47 -11.27 4.46
N ALA A 157 -7.62 -11.90 5.28
CA ALA A 157 -7.92 -12.18 6.69
C ALA A 157 -8.07 -10.89 7.54
N ALA A 158 -7.48 -9.78 7.09
CA ALA A 158 -7.67 -8.45 7.67
C ALA A 158 -8.78 -7.62 6.97
N GLY A 159 -9.60 -8.23 6.11
CA GLY A 159 -10.71 -7.55 5.43
C GLY A 159 -10.31 -6.72 4.19
N HIS A 160 -9.07 -6.85 3.71
CA HIS A 160 -8.54 -6.11 2.58
C HIS A 160 -8.39 -7.00 1.33
N LYS A 161 -8.96 -6.56 0.21
CA LYS A 161 -8.75 -7.20 -1.10
C LYS A 161 -7.56 -6.54 -1.78
N ILE A 162 -6.49 -7.31 -2.02
CA ILE A 162 -5.22 -6.77 -2.54
C ILE A 162 -5.38 -6.02 -3.87
N ASN A 163 -6.26 -6.48 -4.76
CA ASN A 163 -6.58 -5.86 -6.04
C ASN A 163 -7.49 -4.62 -5.93
N ARG A 164 -7.91 -4.26 -4.71
CA ARG A 164 -8.67 -3.04 -4.41
C ARG A 164 -7.89 -2.06 -3.53
N CYS A 165 -6.64 -2.37 -3.25
CA CYS A 165 -5.72 -1.49 -2.54
C CYS A 165 -5.14 -0.42 -3.48
N ARG A 166 -4.40 0.52 -2.89
CA ARG A 166 -3.44 1.34 -3.62
C ARG A 166 -2.05 0.73 -3.49
N LEU A 167 -1.24 0.82 -4.54
CA LEU A 167 0.12 0.31 -4.56
C LEU A 167 1.07 1.46 -4.90
N LEU A 168 1.96 1.78 -3.99
CA LEU A 168 3.05 2.73 -4.23
C LEU A 168 4.30 1.92 -4.63
N THR A 169 4.98 2.32 -5.69
CA THR A 169 6.29 1.79 -6.07
C THR A 169 7.31 2.92 -6.08
N ILE A 170 8.50 2.64 -5.57
CA ILE A 170 9.66 3.51 -5.54
C ILE A 170 10.76 2.75 -6.27
N TYR A 171 11.07 3.20 -7.48
CA TYR A 171 12.12 2.64 -8.31
C TYR A 171 13.48 3.08 -7.79
N THR A 172 14.40 2.14 -7.77
CA THR A 172 15.77 2.37 -7.31
C THR A 172 16.72 2.06 -8.46
N SER A 173 17.91 2.65 -8.44
CA SER A 173 18.87 2.74 -9.57
C SER A 173 19.37 1.40 -10.12
N TYR A 174 18.95 0.27 -9.53
CA TYR A 174 19.19 -1.10 -9.99
C TYR A 174 18.89 -1.34 -11.49
N SER A 175 18.15 -0.45 -12.16
CA SER A 175 17.68 -0.63 -13.53
C SER A 175 18.69 -0.32 -14.64
N ASN A 176 19.84 0.31 -14.37
CA ASN A 176 20.80 0.66 -15.44
C ASN A 176 21.99 -0.31 -15.57
N LEU A 177 22.24 -1.17 -14.58
CA LEU A 177 23.45 -2.02 -14.56
C LEU A 177 23.20 -3.50 -14.86
N SER A 178 21.96 -4.00 -14.77
CA SER A 178 21.65 -5.40 -15.13
C SER A 178 21.33 -5.57 -16.63
N PHE A 179 22.08 -4.90 -17.50
CA PHE A 179 22.15 -5.16 -18.95
C PHE A 179 23.50 -5.80 -19.29
N VAL A 180 23.82 -6.92 -18.66
CA VAL A 180 24.77 -7.87 -19.26
C VAL A 180 24.01 -9.18 -19.42
N ASN A 181 23.94 -9.61 -20.67
CA ASN A 181 23.19 -10.76 -21.14
C ASN A 181 23.54 -12.01 -20.32
N ASP A 182 22.52 -12.75 -19.89
CA ASP A 182 22.62 -14.10 -19.34
C ASP A 182 22.88 -15.15 -20.44
N ASP A 183 23.66 -14.79 -21.47
CA ASP A 183 24.07 -15.66 -22.56
C ASP A 183 25.45 -15.19 -23.06
N ILE A 184 26.50 -15.95 -22.67
CA ILE A 184 27.70 -16.35 -23.43
C ILE A 184 28.90 -16.52 -22.47
N ASN A 185 29.28 -17.80 -22.30
CA ASN A 185 30.60 -18.37 -22.03
C ASN A 185 31.36 -18.03 -20.73
N GLU A 186 31.58 -19.09 -19.95
CA GLU A 186 32.78 -19.31 -19.13
C GLU A 186 34.04 -19.01 -19.96
N GLU A 187 35.07 -18.47 -19.30
CA GLU A 187 36.34 -17.96 -19.85
C GLU A 187 36.33 -16.48 -20.24
N ASN A 188 36.48 -15.62 -19.23
CA ASN A 188 37.58 -14.65 -19.17
C ASN A 188 37.59 -13.99 -17.77
N GLU A 189 38.33 -14.59 -16.85
CA GLU A 189 38.90 -13.86 -15.72
C GLU A 189 39.89 -12.85 -16.29
N LEU A 190 39.63 -11.55 -16.16
CA LEU A 190 40.61 -10.47 -15.89
C LEU A 190 39.88 -9.11 -15.84
N ASP A 191 40.09 -8.39 -14.74
CA ASP A 191 39.83 -6.96 -14.49
C ASP A 191 38.42 -6.48 -14.08
N ASN A 192 37.81 -7.05 -13.03
CA ASN A 192 36.65 -6.45 -12.32
C ASN A 192 36.92 -6.20 -10.81
N GLN A 193 37.96 -5.41 -10.48
CA GLN A 193 38.21 -4.96 -9.09
C GLN A 193 37.58 -3.61 -8.74
N PHE A 194 36.83 -2.97 -9.66
CA PHE A 194 36.16 -1.68 -9.41
C PHE A 194 34.63 -1.76 -9.26
N ASP A 195 34.02 -2.94 -9.47
CA ASP A 195 32.54 -3.08 -9.46
C ASP A 195 31.95 -3.60 -8.13
N GLU A 196 32.72 -4.29 -7.29
CA GLU A 196 32.18 -4.90 -6.05
C GLU A 196 31.85 -3.88 -4.93
N GLU A 197 32.48 -2.70 -4.91
CA GLU A 197 32.22 -1.67 -3.89
C GLU A 197 30.95 -0.86 -4.20
N TYR A 198 30.59 -0.68 -5.48
CA TYR A 198 29.40 0.07 -5.90
C TYR A 198 28.11 -0.73 -5.72
N GLU A 199 28.11 -2.03 -6.06
CA GLU A 199 26.96 -2.92 -5.84
C GLU A 199 26.59 -3.03 -4.34
N ASN A 200 27.60 -3.05 -3.45
CA ASN A 200 27.38 -3.07 -2.00
C ASN A 200 26.76 -1.77 -1.47
N SER A 201 27.09 -0.62 -2.05
CA SER A 201 26.62 0.71 -1.64
C SER A 201 25.14 0.95 -1.98
N GLU A 202 24.70 0.54 -3.17
CA GLU A 202 23.32 0.79 -3.61
C GLU A 202 22.30 -0.24 -3.06
N LEU A 203 22.71 -1.50 -2.88
CA LEU A 203 21.95 -2.48 -2.09
C LEU A 203 21.72 -2.03 -0.65
N ALA A 204 22.70 -1.32 -0.07
CA ALA A 204 22.58 -0.70 1.23
C ALA A 204 21.53 0.42 1.25
N SER A 205 21.35 1.16 0.14
CA SER A 205 20.35 2.23 0.06
C SER A 205 18.91 1.71 0.08
N ASP A 206 18.60 0.64 -0.65
CA ASP A 206 17.26 0.03 -0.66
C ASP A 206 16.94 -0.65 0.67
N GLN A 207 17.94 -1.28 1.27
CA GLN A 207 17.84 -1.86 2.59
C GLN A 207 17.63 -0.79 3.65
N LEU A 208 18.31 0.36 3.54
CA LEU A 208 18.13 1.48 4.44
C LEU A 208 16.75 2.13 4.25
N VAL A 209 16.27 2.31 3.01
CA VAL A 209 14.93 2.86 2.75
C VAL A 209 13.85 1.94 3.29
N GLU A 210 13.94 0.63 3.02
CA GLU A 210 12.99 -0.33 3.57
C GLU A 210 13.03 -0.37 5.10
N ASP A 211 14.21 -0.42 5.72
CA ASP A 211 14.36 -0.44 7.18
C ASP A 211 13.86 0.87 7.82
N ILE A 212 14.14 2.04 7.21
CA ILE A 212 13.60 3.34 7.65
C ILE A 212 12.07 3.33 7.55
N LEU A 213 11.50 2.94 6.42
CA LEU A 213 10.06 2.95 6.23
C LEU A 213 9.36 1.95 7.15
N SER A 214 9.91 0.74 7.29
CA SER A 214 9.37 -0.29 8.18
C SER A 214 9.44 0.10 9.67
N ARG A 215 10.43 0.91 10.08
CA ARG A 215 10.55 1.42 11.47
C ARG A 215 9.75 2.70 11.73
N LEU A 216 9.65 3.61 10.75
CA LEU A 216 8.86 4.83 10.88
C LEU A 216 7.35 4.54 10.81
N PHE A 217 6.97 3.56 9.99
CA PHE A 217 5.59 3.13 9.83
C PHE A 217 5.35 1.76 10.45
N LEU A 218 5.75 1.61 11.72
CA LEU A 218 5.33 0.46 12.52
C LEU A 218 3.80 0.42 12.54
N PRO A 219 3.17 -0.76 12.36
CA PRO A 219 1.74 -0.92 12.63
C PRO A 219 1.51 -0.61 14.11
N SER A 220 1.16 0.64 14.40
CA SER A 220 0.99 1.17 15.74
C SER A 220 -0.48 1.40 16.03
N PHE A 221 -0.87 1.17 17.28
CA PHE A 221 -2.22 1.44 17.73
C PHE A 221 -2.32 2.91 18.11
N THR A 222 -3.20 3.65 17.45
CA THR A 222 -3.53 5.02 17.86
C THR A 222 -4.36 4.96 19.13
N LEU A 223 -3.81 5.35 20.27
CA LEU A 223 -4.57 5.62 21.48
C LEU A 223 -5.30 6.96 21.30
N ARG A 224 -6.63 6.92 21.22
CA ARG A 224 -7.46 8.12 21.18
C ARG A 224 -7.76 8.58 22.60
N TYR A 225 -7.06 9.60 23.07
CA TYR A 225 -7.41 10.30 24.30
C TYR A 225 -8.45 11.39 24.00
N GLY A 226 -9.73 10.98 23.89
CA GLY A 226 -10.88 11.91 23.82
C GLY A 226 -11.02 12.72 22.54
#